data_AF-A0A2W6EZT2-F1
#
_entry.id   AF-A0A2W6EZT2-F1
#
_cell.length_a   1.000
_cell.length_b   1.000
_cell.length_c   1.000
_cell.angle_alpha   90.00
_cell.angle_beta   90.00
_cell.angle_gamma   90.00
#
_symmetry.space_group_name_H-M   'P 1'
#
loop_
_entity.id
_entity.type
_entity.pdbx_description
1 polymer ?
#
loop_
_entity_poly.entity_id
_entity_poly.type
_entity_poly.pdbx_seq_one_letter_code
_entity_poly.pdbx_strand_id
1 'polypeptide(L)'
;MAQRKTIRSRRLGKQIRRLRDDAQLNQEKLVELMNTDQPRQRCISASHLSRVESGIARISSEHLDRIATVLDIGTEQSQKLDELRHRADERGWWQEYSDIVGEAMEMLAEIGEDATNVRSYDNVYVQGLLQTRAYAEAVVGNARSLVAPLHVDRLVELRMRRQRRLGDDDFQGLTAVLTEGVIRTLVGGPDVMRDQLQHLIEVTQRHSVAVHILPFSAGALPGSDNVVIFEFERELDGDVVYVDSETAQRMYEDRDPVRQCTYIFNAALALALPARESQDLIRAVIKEL
;
A
#
# COMPACT_ATOMS: atom_id res chain seq x y z
N MET A 1 15.11 -18.58 12.67
CA MET A 1 14.46 -17.26 12.70
C MET A 1 13.03 -17.43 12.24
N ALA A 2 12.03 -16.95 12.98
CA ALA A 2 10.65 -16.99 12.50
C ALA A 2 10.56 -16.18 11.21
N GLN A 3 10.08 -16.82 10.13
CA GLN A 3 9.93 -16.18 8.84
C GLN A 3 8.88 -15.08 8.98
N ARG A 4 9.30 -13.81 8.78
CA ARG A 4 8.43 -12.63 8.87
C ARG A 4 7.32 -12.76 7.84
N LYS A 5 6.06 -12.54 8.24
CA LYS A 5 4.90 -12.63 7.35
C LYS A 5 4.84 -11.39 6.47
N THR A 6 5.41 -11.46 5.28
CA THR A 6 5.33 -10.35 4.31
C THR A 6 3.89 -10.15 3.84
N ILE A 7 3.53 -8.93 3.41
CA ILE A 7 2.17 -8.69 2.92
C ILE A 7 1.88 -9.53 1.66
N ARG A 8 2.87 -9.70 0.77
CA ARG A 8 2.75 -10.59 -0.41
C ARG A 8 2.45 -12.04 -0.03
N SER A 9 3.11 -12.57 1.00
CA SER A 9 2.87 -13.94 1.47
C SER A 9 1.46 -14.09 2.06
N ARG A 10 0.96 -13.08 2.78
CA ARG A 10 -0.40 -13.09 3.33
C ARG A 10 -1.45 -13.07 2.24
N ARG A 11 -1.27 -12.21 1.22
CA ARG A 11 -2.15 -12.13 0.06
C ARG A 11 -2.16 -13.43 -0.75
N LEU A 12 -1.00 -14.01 -1.08
CA LEU A 12 -0.96 -15.32 -1.74
C LEU A 12 -1.72 -16.39 -0.94
N GLY A 13 -1.48 -16.46 0.37
CA GLY A 13 -2.14 -17.42 1.26
C GLY A 13 -3.66 -17.23 1.31
N LYS A 14 -4.13 -15.97 1.31
CA LYS A 14 -5.54 -15.63 1.33
C LYS A 14 -6.24 -15.95 -0.01
N GLN A 15 -5.59 -15.73 -1.15
CA GLN A 15 -6.10 -16.17 -2.46
C GLN A 15 -6.24 -17.70 -2.51
N ILE A 16 -5.21 -18.45 -2.09
CA ILE A 16 -5.26 -19.92 -2.05
C ILE A 16 -6.40 -20.40 -1.14
N ARG A 17 -6.53 -19.82 0.05
CA ARG A 17 -7.61 -20.14 1.00
C ARG A 17 -8.97 -19.90 0.37
N ARG A 18 -9.17 -18.73 -0.25
CA ARG A 18 -10.45 -18.36 -0.86
C ARG A 18 -10.83 -19.35 -1.98
N LEU A 19 -9.88 -19.72 -2.83
CA LEU A 19 -10.13 -20.67 -3.92
C LEU A 19 -10.48 -22.06 -3.39
N ARG A 20 -9.81 -22.48 -2.31
CA ARG A 20 -10.15 -23.71 -1.60
C ARG A 20 -11.56 -23.65 -0.99
N ASP A 21 -11.92 -22.54 -0.35
CA ASP A 21 -13.23 -22.33 0.27
C ASP A 21 -14.35 -22.24 -0.78
N ASP A 22 -14.11 -21.59 -1.92
CA ASP A 22 -15.04 -21.50 -3.05
C ASP A 22 -15.30 -22.88 -3.67
N ALA A 23 -14.28 -23.76 -3.69
CA ALA A 23 -14.41 -25.17 -4.05
C ALA A 23 -14.99 -26.06 -2.93
N GLN A 24 -15.37 -25.47 -1.78
CA GLN A 24 -15.94 -26.16 -0.61
C GLN A 24 -15.04 -27.26 -0.03
N LEU A 25 -13.72 -27.12 -0.15
CA LEU A 25 -12.75 -28.07 0.37
C LEU A 25 -12.18 -27.59 1.70
N ASN A 26 -11.88 -28.51 2.62
CA ASN A 26 -10.99 -28.22 3.75
C ASN A 26 -9.53 -28.51 3.38
N GLN A 27 -8.59 -28.16 4.26
CA GLN A 27 -7.15 -28.31 4.01
C GLN A 27 -6.76 -29.78 3.84
N GLU A 28 -7.36 -30.69 4.63
CA GLU A 28 -7.12 -32.12 4.54
C GLU A 28 -7.51 -32.67 3.17
N LYS A 29 -8.70 -32.29 2.68
CA LYS A 29 -9.21 -32.79 1.41
C LYS A 29 -8.43 -32.26 0.22
N LEU A 30 -8.05 -30.98 0.23
CA LEU A 30 -7.19 -30.43 -0.82
C LEU A 30 -5.83 -31.16 -0.86
N VAL A 31 -5.21 -31.38 0.30
CA VAL A 31 -3.94 -32.10 0.38
C VAL A 31 -4.04 -33.56 -0.05
N GLU A 32 -5.14 -34.25 0.28
CA GLU A 32 -5.42 -35.61 -0.19
C GLU A 32 -5.43 -35.67 -1.72
N LEU A 33 -6.17 -34.75 -2.36
CA LEU A 33 -6.24 -34.65 -3.82
C LEU A 33 -4.88 -34.28 -4.44
N MET A 34 -4.16 -33.31 -3.87
CA MET A 34 -2.83 -32.91 -4.33
C MET A 34 -1.79 -34.04 -4.24
N ASN A 35 -1.91 -34.91 -3.25
CA ASN A 35 -0.95 -36.00 -3.01
C ASN A 35 -1.32 -37.29 -3.76
N THR A 36 -2.44 -37.33 -4.48
CA THR A 36 -2.86 -38.48 -5.27
C THR A 36 -1.81 -38.79 -6.35
N ASP A 37 -1.38 -40.05 -6.40
CA ASP A 37 -0.34 -40.57 -7.31
C ASP A 37 1.04 -39.87 -7.22
N GLN A 38 1.29 -39.12 -6.13
CA GLN A 38 2.58 -38.47 -5.89
C GLN A 38 3.53 -39.37 -5.08
N PRO A 39 4.84 -39.37 -5.39
CA PRO A 39 5.82 -40.04 -4.54
C PRO A 39 5.90 -39.31 -3.19
N ARG A 40 6.15 -40.06 -2.10
CA ARG A 40 6.16 -39.53 -0.72
C ARG A 40 7.02 -38.27 -0.54
N GLN A 41 8.12 -38.11 -1.29
CA GLN A 41 9.00 -36.95 -1.19
C GLN A 41 8.40 -35.66 -1.79
N ARG A 42 7.35 -35.75 -2.60
CA ARG A 42 6.68 -34.60 -3.23
C ARG A 42 5.36 -34.21 -2.56
N CYS A 43 4.91 -35.01 -1.58
CA CYS A 43 3.68 -34.76 -0.86
C CYS A 43 3.77 -33.50 0.02
N ILE A 44 2.67 -32.77 0.12
CA ILE A 44 2.48 -31.66 1.06
C ILE A 44 1.63 -32.12 2.25
N SER A 45 1.80 -31.51 3.43
CA SER A 45 0.94 -31.79 4.59
C SER A 45 -0.12 -30.72 4.79
N ALA A 46 -1.25 -31.05 5.41
CA ALA A 46 -2.29 -30.08 5.76
C ALA A 46 -1.76 -28.98 6.69
N SER A 47 -0.85 -29.33 7.62
CA SER A 47 -0.17 -28.34 8.46
C SER A 47 0.71 -27.36 7.66
N HIS A 48 1.39 -27.85 6.61
CA HIS A 48 2.16 -26.98 5.72
C HIS A 48 1.24 -26.07 4.91
N LEU A 49 0.18 -26.61 4.30
CA LEU A 49 -0.83 -25.83 3.59
C LEU A 49 -1.46 -24.75 4.49
N SER A 50 -1.79 -25.08 5.74
CA SER A 50 -2.33 -24.14 6.72
C SER A 50 -1.40 -22.96 7.00
N ARG A 51 -0.08 -23.24 7.08
CA ARG A 51 0.94 -22.20 7.24
C ARG A 51 1.13 -21.36 5.98
N VAL A 52 1.00 -21.96 4.79
CA VAL A 52 0.99 -21.24 3.50
C VAL A 52 -0.21 -20.28 3.45
N GLU A 53 -1.41 -20.78 3.72
CA GLU A 53 -2.64 -19.97 3.73
C GLU A 53 -2.61 -18.83 4.77
N SER A 54 -1.77 -18.97 5.79
CA SER A 54 -1.55 -17.94 6.83
C SER A 54 -0.40 -16.97 6.50
N GLY A 55 0.24 -17.12 5.34
CA GLY A 55 1.40 -16.34 4.90
C GLY A 55 2.68 -16.59 5.70
N ILE A 56 2.78 -17.72 6.40
CA ILE A 56 3.90 -18.08 7.27
C ILE A 56 4.92 -18.97 6.54
N ALA A 57 4.44 -19.83 5.65
CA ALA A 57 5.27 -20.75 4.88
C ALA A 57 5.20 -20.42 3.39
N ARG A 58 6.29 -20.71 2.70
CA ARG A 58 6.37 -20.63 1.24
C ARG A 58 5.72 -21.85 0.61
N ILE A 59 5.21 -21.68 -0.60
CA ILE A 59 4.74 -22.77 -1.44
C ILE A 59 5.64 -22.87 -2.67
N SER A 60 5.93 -24.09 -3.13
CA SER A 60 6.69 -24.30 -4.37
C SER A 60 5.80 -24.08 -5.59
N SER A 61 6.38 -23.73 -6.74
CA SER A 61 5.65 -23.68 -8.02
C SER A 61 4.96 -25.02 -8.32
N GLU A 62 5.65 -26.16 -8.10
CA GLU A 62 5.05 -27.50 -8.29
C GLU A 62 3.82 -27.75 -7.39
N HIS A 63 3.84 -27.28 -6.13
CA HIS A 63 2.66 -27.37 -5.26
C HIS A 63 1.56 -26.41 -5.69
N LEU A 64 1.90 -25.22 -6.16
CA LEU A 64 0.92 -24.25 -6.64
C LEU A 64 0.23 -24.72 -7.93
N ASP A 65 0.96 -25.31 -8.87
CA ASP A 65 0.43 -25.91 -10.10
C ASP A 65 -0.53 -27.07 -9.79
N ARG A 66 -0.22 -27.86 -8.75
CA ARG A 66 -1.12 -28.91 -8.26
C ARG A 66 -2.40 -28.32 -7.66
N ILE A 67 -2.31 -27.24 -6.89
CA ILE A 67 -3.51 -26.54 -6.39
C ILE A 67 -4.35 -26.06 -7.57
N ALA A 68 -3.72 -25.44 -8.59
CA ALA A 68 -4.40 -24.98 -9.79
C ALA A 68 -5.11 -26.12 -10.54
N THR A 69 -4.45 -27.27 -10.66
CA THR A 69 -5.04 -28.45 -11.30
C THR A 69 -6.22 -29.02 -10.50
N VAL A 70 -6.06 -29.17 -9.18
CA VAL A 70 -7.11 -29.77 -8.32
C VAL A 70 -8.34 -28.87 -8.21
N LEU A 71 -8.14 -27.55 -8.16
CA LEU A 71 -9.21 -26.57 -8.03
C LEU A 71 -9.76 -26.09 -9.39
N ASP A 72 -9.31 -26.68 -10.51
CA ASP A 72 -9.69 -26.31 -11.88
C ASP A 72 -9.53 -24.80 -12.16
N ILE A 73 -8.40 -24.24 -11.72
CA ILE A 73 -8.08 -22.82 -11.88
C ILE A 73 -7.66 -22.55 -13.33
N GLY A 74 -8.31 -21.58 -13.97
CA GLY A 74 -7.96 -21.16 -15.33
C GLY A 74 -6.53 -20.62 -15.45
N THR A 75 -5.94 -20.77 -16.64
CA THR A 75 -4.52 -20.45 -16.92
C THR A 75 -4.12 -19.03 -16.51
N GLU A 76 -4.95 -18.03 -16.82
CA GLU A 76 -4.68 -16.63 -16.47
C GLU A 76 -4.57 -16.43 -14.95
N GLN A 77 -5.43 -17.09 -14.19
CA GLN A 77 -5.44 -16.98 -12.73
C GLN A 77 -4.29 -17.76 -12.09
N SER A 78 -3.94 -18.92 -12.66
CA SER A 78 -2.76 -19.68 -12.22
C SER A 78 -1.47 -18.88 -12.42
N GLN A 79 -1.33 -18.18 -13.54
CA GLN A 79 -0.18 -17.30 -13.81
C GLN A 79 -0.06 -16.19 -12.77
N LYS A 80 -1.19 -15.55 -12.42
CA LYS A 80 -1.21 -14.49 -11.39
C LYS A 80 -0.80 -15.00 -10.01
N LEU A 81 -1.27 -16.18 -9.61
CA LEU A 81 -0.85 -16.81 -8.36
C LEU A 81 0.66 -17.09 -8.35
N ASP A 82 1.22 -17.53 -9.47
CA ASP A 82 2.66 -17.78 -9.58
C ASP A 82 3.48 -16.49 -9.59
N GLU A 83 2.99 -15.41 -10.22
CA GLU A 83 3.59 -14.07 -10.13
C GLU A 83 3.60 -13.56 -8.67
N LEU A 84 2.50 -13.72 -7.94
CA LEU A 84 2.42 -13.40 -6.51
C LEU A 84 3.39 -14.25 -5.67
N ARG A 85 3.51 -15.54 -5.97
CA ARG A 85 4.49 -16.44 -5.34
C ARG A 85 5.92 -15.98 -5.60
N HIS A 86 6.25 -15.63 -6.84
CA HIS A 86 7.55 -15.10 -7.21
C HIS A 86 7.86 -13.81 -6.45
N ARG A 87 6.95 -12.83 -6.45
CA ARG A 87 7.11 -11.57 -5.73
C ARG A 87 7.22 -11.75 -4.21
N ALA A 88 6.54 -12.74 -3.63
CA ALA A 88 6.65 -13.06 -2.20
C ALA A 88 8.03 -13.63 -1.81
N ASP A 89 8.76 -14.22 -2.76
CA ASP A 89 10.12 -14.73 -2.57
C ASP A 89 11.20 -13.66 -2.81
N GLU A 90 10.85 -12.58 -3.51
CA GLU A 90 11.76 -11.49 -3.85
C GLU A 90 12.23 -10.71 -2.63
N ARG A 91 13.51 -10.35 -2.68
CA ARG A 91 14.14 -9.50 -1.69
C ARG A 91 13.91 -8.05 -2.07
N GLY A 92 12.86 -7.45 -1.51
CA GLY A 92 12.54 -6.05 -1.74
C GLY A 92 13.66 -5.11 -1.30
N TRP A 93 13.82 -4.03 -2.05
CA TRP A 93 14.85 -3.03 -1.82
C TRP A 93 14.74 -2.33 -0.45
N TRP A 94 13.53 -2.28 0.14
CA TRP A 94 13.29 -1.70 1.47
C TRP A 94 13.97 -2.47 2.60
N GLN A 95 14.40 -3.72 2.38
CA GLN A 95 15.14 -4.50 3.37
C GLN A 95 16.48 -3.86 3.75
N GLU A 96 17.02 -2.96 2.90
CA GLU A 96 18.18 -2.11 3.21
C GLU A 96 17.93 -1.15 4.39
N TYR A 97 16.68 -0.99 4.81
CA TYR A 97 16.25 -0.08 5.89
C TYR A 97 15.61 -0.82 7.08
N SER A 98 15.59 -2.16 7.08
CA SER A 98 14.96 -2.99 8.13
C SER A 98 15.52 -2.79 9.54
N ASP A 99 16.72 -2.21 9.67
CA ASP A 99 17.35 -1.87 10.94
C ASP A 99 16.80 -0.59 11.56
N ILE A 100 16.12 0.26 10.77
CA ILE A 100 15.61 1.57 11.22
C ILE A 100 14.10 1.74 11.05
N VAL A 101 13.42 0.80 10.39
CA VAL A 101 11.96 0.85 10.19
C VAL A 101 11.23 -0.34 10.80
N GLY A 102 10.03 -0.08 11.31
CA GLY A 102 9.15 -1.10 11.86
C GLY A 102 8.40 -1.90 10.79
N GLU A 103 7.60 -2.86 11.26
CA GLU A 103 6.89 -3.81 10.39
C GLU A 103 5.93 -3.15 9.40
N ALA A 104 5.16 -2.17 9.88
CA ALA A 104 4.19 -1.47 9.07
C ALA A 104 4.84 -0.72 7.89
N MET A 105 6.00 -0.09 8.10
CA MET A 105 6.68 0.68 7.05
C MET A 105 7.29 -0.23 5.97
N GLU A 106 7.80 -1.41 6.33
CA GLU A 106 8.23 -2.39 5.32
C GLU A 106 7.05 -2.90 4.50
N MET A 107 5.94 -3.26 5.14
CA MET A 107 4.73 -3.67 4.43
C MET A 107 4.21 -2.56 3.52
N LEU A 108 4.29 -1.31 3.97
CA LEU A 108 3.89 -0.13 3.20
C LEU A 108 4.78 0.10 1.97
N ALA A 109 6.08 -0.16 2.07
CA ALA A 109 6.99 -0.13 0.93
C ALA A 109 6.72 -1.29 -0.03
N GLU A 110 6.58 -2.51 0.51
CA GLU A 110 6.29 -3.73 -0.26
C GLU A 110 4.99 -3.61 -1.06
N ILE A 111 3.91 -3.19 -0.41
CA ILE A 111 2.59 -3.09 -1.04
C ILE A 111 2.49 -1.93 -2.02
N GLY A 112 3.22 -0.84 -1.77
CA GLY A 112 3.26 0.31 -2.66
C GLY A 112 4.01 0.05 -3.96
N GLU A 113 5.01 -0.84 -3.93
CA GLU A 113 5.69 -1.32 -5.14
C GLU A 113 4.74 -2.12 -6.05
N ASP A 114 3.90 -2.95 -5.44
CA ASP A 114 3.00 -3.87 -6.17
C ASP A 114 1.71 -3.21 -6.67
N ALA A 115 1.31 -2.09 -6.08
CA ALA A 115 0.04 -1.43 -6.38
C ALA A 115 0.09 -0.80 -7.78
N THR A 116 -1.00 -0.97 -8.54
CA THR A 116 -1.16 -0.32 -9.84
C THR A 116 -1.80 1.06 -9.71
N ASN A 117 -2.67 1.26 -8.72
CA ASN A 117 -3.25 2.57 -8.42
C ASN A 117 -3.26 2.80 -6.91
N VAL A 118 -3.12 4.06 -6.51
CA VAL A 118 -3.15 4.46 -5.10
C VAL A 118 -4.17 5.57 -4.91
N ARG A 119 -4.95 5.47 -3.84
CA ARG A 119 -5.86 6.53 -3.41
C ARG A 119 -5.48 6.94 -1.99
N SER A 120 -5.30 8.24 -1.73
CA SER A 120 -4.96 8.72 -0.40
C SER A 120 -5.91 9.80 0.08
N TYR A 121 -6.20 9.77 1.38
CA TYR A 121 -6.88 10.83 2.11
C TYR A 121 -5.98 11.24 3.27
N ASP A 122 -5.46 12.46 3.23
CA ASP A 122 -4.44 12.95 4.14
C ASP A 122 -4.91 14.25 4.84
N ASN A 123 -4.89 14.24 6.17
CA ASN A 123 -5.45 15.30 7.01
C ASN A 123 -4.39 16.17 7.67
N VAL A 124 -3.15 15.69 7.76
CA VAL A 124 -2.09 16.30 8.58
C VAL A 124 -0.91 16.76 7.74
N TYR A 125 -0.39 15.91 6.87
CA TYR A 125 0.76 16.21 6.03
C TYR A 125 0.51 15.78 4.59
N VAL A 126 1.21 16.39 3.64
CA VAL A 126 1.20 15.94 2.25
C VAL A 126 1.60 14.47 2.18
N GLN A 127 0.90 13.70 1.33
CA GLN A 127 1.19 12.28 1.11
C GLN A 127 2.66 12.05 0.73
N GLY A 128 3.32 11.03 1.29
CA GLY A 128 4.77 10.81 1.19
C GLY A 128 5.39 10.67 -0.22
N LEU A 129 4.67 10.12 -1.20
CA LEU A 129 5.02 10.07 -2.63
C LEU A 129 4.93 11.45 -3.29
N LEU A 130 4.21 12.40 -2.69
CA LEU A 130 4.05 13.76 -3.19
C LEU A 130 4.94 14.77 -2.44
N GLN A 131 5.80 14.32 -1.52
CA GLN A 131 6.67 15.21 -0.74
C GLN A 131 7.95 15.54 -1.51
N THR A 132 8.41 16.78 -1.37
CA THR A 132 9.80 17.16 -1.65
C THR A 132 10.71 16.64 -0.54
N ARG A 133 12.01 16.54 -0.82
CA ARG A 133 13.01 16.12 0.18
C ARG A 133 13.00 17.02 1.42
N ALA A 134 13.02 18.34 1.25
CA ALA A 134 13.05 19.29 2.35
C ALA A 134 11.80 19.21 3.24
N TYR A 135 10.62 19.03 2.63
CA TYR A 135 9.38 18.80 3.38
C TYR A 135 9.42 17.46 4.14
N ALA A 136 9.91 16.39 3.50
CA ALA A 136 10.06 15.08 4.13
C ALA A 136 11.02 15.13 5.33
N GLU A 137 12.14 15.86 5.22
CA GLU A 137 13.09 16.10 6.30
C GLU A 137 12.44 16.84 7.48
N ALA A 138 11.63 17.87 7.21
CA ALA A 138 10.91 18.59 8.25
C ALA A 138 9.89 17.69 8.98
N VAL A 139 9.13 16.87 8.24
CA VAL A 139 8.16 15.93 8.84
C VAL A 139 8.85 14.86 9.69
N VAL A 140 9.86 14.17 9.13
CA VAL A 140 10.58 13.11 9.85
C VAL A 140 11.36 13.69 11.04
N GLY A 141 11.98 14.85 10.83
CA GLY A 141 12.75 15.57 11.83
C GLY A 141 11.91 16.16 12.96
N ASN A 142 10.58 16.25 12.84
CA ASN A 142 9.68 16.63 13.94
C ASN A 142 9.34 15.44 14.86
N ALA A 143 9.42 14.21 14.35
CA ALA A 143 9.17 12.99 15.12
C ALA A 143 10.35 12.58 16.04
N ARG A 144 11.14 13.54 16.56
CA ARG A 144 12.42 13.29 17.28
C ARG A 144 12.29 12.38 18.51
N SER A 145 11.12 12.34 19.14
CA SER A 145 10.84 11.45 20.27
C SER A 145 10.75 9.97 19.85
N LEU A 146 10.54 9.70 18.56
CA LEU A 146 10.34 8.38 17.98
C LEU A 146 11.44 7.98 16.98
N VAL A 147 12.23 8.95 16.50
CA VAL A 147 13.27 8.76 15.48
C VAL A 147 14.60 9.30 15.99
N ALA A 148 15.60 8.42 16.10
CA ALA A 148 16.97 8.85 16.39
C ALA A 148 17.46 9.78 15.28
N PRO A 149 18.13 10.93 15.60
CA PRO A 149 18.58 11.88 14.60
C PRO A 149 19.40 11.27 13.46
N LEU A 150 20.22 10.25 13.77
CA LEU A 150 21.03 9.52 12.80
C LEU A 150 20.21 8.78 11.71
N HIS A 151 18.93 8.50 11.97
CA HIS A 151 18.07 7.77 11.04
C HIS A 151 17.25 8.69 10.13
N VAL A 152 17.21 10.00 10.38
CA VAL A 152 16.39 10.96 9.61
C VAL A 152 16.72 10.89 8.13
N ASP A 153 18.00 11.03 7.76
CA ASP A 153 18.42 11.04 6.36
C ASP A 153 18.08 9.74 5.63
N ARG A 154 18.22 8.59 6.31
CA ARG A 154 17.88 7.28 5.74
C ARG A 154 16.37 7.08 5.58
N LEU A 155 15.56 7.60 6.51
CA LEU A 155 14.09 7.56 6.38
C LEU A 155 13.59 8.46 5.26
N VAL A 156 14.23 9.63 5.10
CA VAL A 156 13.96 10.53 3.97
C VAL A 156 14.36 9.84 2.67
N GLU A 157 15.53 9.20 2.61
CA GLU A 157 15.96 8.45 1.42
C GLU A 157 15.00 7.31 1.09
N LEU A 158 14.56 6.54 2.08
CA LEU A 158 13.52 5.51 1.91
C LEU A 158 12.27 6.12 1.27
N ARG A 159 11.79 7.27 1.76
CA ARG A 159 10.61 7.95 1.19
C ARG A 159 10.83 8.42 -0.25
N MET A 160 11.99 9.03 -0.54
CA MET A 160 12.33 9.50 -1.88
C MET A 160 12.51 8.33 -2.87
N ARG A 161 12.99 7.17 -2.40
CA ARG A 161 13.05 5.95 -3.21
C ARG A 161 11.66 5.44 -3.55
N ARG A 162 10.71 5.46 -2.59
CA ARG A 162 9.30 5.12 -2.85
C ARG A 162 8.64 6.04 -3.88
N GLN A 163 8.95 7.34 -3.84
CA GLN A 163 8.38 8.33 -4.77
C GLN A 163 8.69 8.00 -6.24
N ARG A 164 9.78 7.26 -6.54
CA ARG A 164 10.11 6.85 -7.91
C ARG A 164 8.99 6.05 -8.58
N ARG A 165 8.14 5.37 -7.79
CA ARG A 165 6.94 4.66 -8.26
C ARG A 165 6.04 5.50 -9.17
N LEU A 166 5.99 6.81 -8.98
CA LEU A 166 5.18 7.71 -9.82
C LEU A 166 5.61 7.72 -11.30
N GLY A 167 6.86 7.33 -11.60
CA GLY A 167 7.42 7.31 -12.94
C GLY A 167 7.45 5.93 -13.60
N ASP A 168 6.92 4.90 -12.96
CA ASP A 168 6.94 3.53 -13.48
C ASP A 168 5.80 3.29 -14.48
N ASP A 169 6.07 2.52 -15.54
CA ASP A 169 5.11 2.29 -16.64
C ASP A 169 3.88 1.46 -16.21
N ASP A 170 4.02 0.61 -15.19
CA ASP A 170 2.94 -0.22 -14.64
C ASP A 170 2.14 0.48 -13.52
N PHE A 171 2.53 1.70 -13.15
CA PHE A 171 1.80 2.52 -12.19
C PHE A 171 0.76 3.40 -12.90
N GLN A 172 -0.51 3.04 -12.75
CA GLN A 172 -1.63 3.74 -13.37
C GLN A 172 -1.89 5.12 -12.77
N GLY A 173 -1.61 5.31 -11.47
CA GLY A 173 -1.66 6.64 -10.88
C GLY A 173 -1.91 6.73 -9.38
N LEU A 174 -1.98 7.98 -8.93
CA LEU A 174 -2.29 8.36 -7.55
C LEU A 174 -3.40 9.43 -7.54
N THR A 175 -4.48 9.17 -6.80
CA THR A 175 -5.49 10.20 -6.46
C THR A 175 -5.36 10.57 -4.99
N ALA A 176 -4.93 11.79 -4.71
CA ALA A 176 -4.76 12.31 -3.35
C ALA A 176 -5.84 13.34 -3.01
N VAL A 177 -6.54 13.15 -1.90
CA VAL A 177 -7.43 14.13 -1.28
C VAL A 177 -6.72 14.68 -0.05
N LEU A 178 -6.35 15.96 -0.09
CA LEU A 178 -5.67 16.65 1.01
C LEU A 178 -6.65 17.62 1.66
N THR A 179 -6.73 17.66 2.99
CA THR A 179 -7.49 18.75 3.65
C THR A 179 -6.81 20.09 3.42
N GLU A 180 -7.57 21.17 3.40
CA GLU A 180 -7.01 22.52 3.25
C GLU A 180 -5.97 22.86 4.34
N GLY A 181 -6.08 22.24 5.53
CA GLY A 181 -5.07 22.36 6.58
C GLY A 181 -3.69 21.86 6.17
N VAL A 182 -3.61 20.82 5.34
CA VAL A 182 -2.34 20.27 4.82
C VAL A 182 -1.58 21.29 4.00
N ILE A 183 -2.27 22.05 3.16
CA ILE A 183 -1.62 23.04 2.28
C ILE A 183 -1.34 24.38 2.99
N ARG A 184 -1.91 24.61 4.17
CA ARG A 184 -1.74 25.85 4.95
C ARG A 184 -0.80 25.74 6.14
N THR A 185 -0.45 24.53 6.56
CA THR A 185 0.48 24.32 7.69
C THR A 185 1.92 24.54 7.23
N LEU A 186 2.65 25.44 7.90
CA LEU A 186 4.05 25.80 7.54
C LEU A 186 5.07 24.74 7.97
N VAL A 187 5.05 23.59 7.30
CA VAL A 187 6.01 22.51 7.55
C VAL A 187 7.38 22.91 6.99
N GLY A 188 8.39 22.97 7.87
CA GLY A 188 9.74 23.37 7.49
C GLY A 188 9.91 24.88 7.22
N GLY A 189 8.88 25.68 7.45
CA GLY A 189 8.87 27.13 7.21
C GLY A 189 8.33 27.54 5.84
N PRO A 190 8.21 28.86 5.56
CA PRO A 190 7.56 29.37 4.36
C PRO A 190 8.21 28.92 3.04
N ASP A 191 9.54 28.90 2.97
CA ASP A 191 10.26 28.52 1.75
C ASP A 191 10.07 27.04 1.40
N VAL A 192 10.22 26.15 2.39
CA VAL A 192 9.97 24.70 2.22
C VAL A 192 8.53 24.45 1.81
N MET A 193 7.58 25.16 2.42
CA MET A 193 6.17 25.01 2.08
C MET A 193 5.85 25.52 0.68
N ARG A 194 6.44 26.65 0.26
CA ARG A 194 6.31 27.17 -1.10
C ARG A 194 6.79 26.17 -2.13
N ASP A 195 7.99 25.61 -1.93
CA ASP A 195 8.58 24.60 -2.81
C ASP A 195 7.71 23.33 -2.86
N GLN A 196 7.20 22.89 -1.70
CA GLN A 196 6.29 21.75 -1.62
C GLN A 196 5.00 21.95 -2.41
N LEU A 197 4.36 23.11 -2.28
CA LEU A 197 3.11 23.42 -2.98
C LEU A 197 3.33 23.56 -4.49
N GLN A 198 4.46 24.15 -4.89
CA GLN A 198 4.85 24.23 -6.29
C GLN A 198 5.08 22.83 -6.87
N HIS A 199 5.74 21.94 -6.13
CA HIS A 199 5.95 20.55 -6.51
C HIS A 199 4.62 19.78 -6.70
N LEU A 200 3.61 20.01 -5.86
CA LEU A 200 2.27 19.41 -6.04
C LEU A 200 1.62 19.78 -7.37
N ILE A 201 1.84 20.99 -7.88
CA ILE A 201 1.34 21.38 -9.20
C ILE A 201 2.15 20.66 -10.29
N GLU A 202 3.47 20.65 -10.18
CA GLU A 202 4.35 20.06 -11.19
C GLU A 202 4.15 18.54 -11.35
N VAL A 203 3.97 17.82 -10.26
CA VAL A 203 3.82 16.36 -10.30
C VAL A 203 2.55 15.94 -11.03
N THR A 204 1.45 16.71 -10.90
CA THR A 204 0.19 16.47 -11.63
C THR A 204 0.30 16.69 -13.15
N GLN A 205 1.36 17.37 -13.60
CA GLN A 205 1.62 17.61 -15.02
C GLN A 205 2.55 16.55 -15.63
N ARG A 206 3.36 15.89 -14.81
CA ARG A 206 4.40 14.94 -15.25
C ARG A 206 3.98 13.47 -15.13
N HIS A 207 3.12 13.18 -14.17
CA HIS A 207 2.72 11.82 -13.80
C HIS A 207 1.19 11.69 -13.77
N SER A 208 0.69 10.47 -13.75
CA SER A 208 -0.75 10.17 -13.55
C SER A 208 -1.18 10.46 -12.10
N VAL A 209 -1.15 11.73 -11.71
CA VAL A 209 -1.45 12.18 -10.35
C VAL A 209 -2.59 13.19 -10.38
N ALA A 210 -3.61 12.95 -9.57
CA ALA A 210 -4.69 13.89 -9.28
C ALA A 210 -4.62 14.34 -7.83
N VAL A 211 -4.62 15.66 -7.59
CA VAL A 211 -4.66 16.26 -6.26
C VAL A 211 -5.96 17.04 -6.11
N HIS A 212 -6.71 16.70 -5.07
CA HIS A 212 -7.95 17.34 -4.68
C HIS A 212 -7.79 17.97 -3.30
N ILE A 213 -8.24 19.20 -3.13
CA ILE A 213 -8.27 19.87 -1.83
C ILE A 213 -9.67 19.79 -1.25
N LEU A 214 -9.81 19.22 -0.05
CA LEU A 214 -11.04 19.28 0.74
C LEU A 214 -11.05 20.61 1.51
N PRO A 215 -11.85 21.61 1.06
CA PRO A 215 -11.80 22.96 1.60
C PRO A 215 -12.43 23.02 2.99
N PHE A 216 -12.07 24.01 3.81
CA PHE A 216 -12.69 24.19 5.13
C PHE A 216 -14.21 24.42 5.05
N SER A 217 -14.70 24.95 3.93
CA SER A 217 -16.13 25.13 3.66
C SER A 217 -16.90 23.82 3.47
N ALA A 218 -16.22 22.67 3.30
CA ALA A 218 -16.86 21.36 3.21
C ALA A 218 -17.50 20.89 4.54
N GLY A 219 -17.15 21.53 5.66
CA GLY A 219 -17.70 21.21 6.98
C GLY A 219 -17.03 20.01 7.61
N ALA A 220 -17.82 19.10 8.19
CA ALA A 220 -17.30 17.96 8.94
C ALA A 220 -16.54 16.98 8.03
N LEU A 221 -15.35 16.56 8.47
CA LEU A 221 -14.53 15.60 7.74
C LEU A 221 -15.19 14.20 7.74
N PRO A 222 -15.23 13.49 6.60
CA PRO A 222 -15.78 12.13 6.53
C PRO A 222 -15.00 11.09 7.35
N GLY A 223 -13.74 11.38 7.67
CA GLY A 223 -12.88 10.59 8.55
C GLY A 223 -11.74 11.43 9.10
N SER A 224 -11.20 11.05 10.26
CA SER A 224 -10.11 11.75 10.94
C SER A 224 -8.72 11.15 10.67
N ASP A 225 -8.65 9.85 10.38
CA ASP A 225 -7.39 9.16 10.14
C ASP A 225 -6.88 9.39 8.71
N ASN A 226 -5.57 9.29 8.53
CA ASN A 226 -4.98 9.25 7.19
C ASN A 226 -5.18 7.84 6.62
N VAL A 227 -5.62 7.77 5.37
CA VAL A 227 -5.96 6.52 4.69
C VAL A 227 -5.21 6.46 3.37
N VAL A 228 -4.56 5.32 3.10
CA VAL A 228 -4.00 5.00 1.79
C VAL A 228 -4.56 3.66 1.34
N ILE A 229 -5.24 3.66 0.19
CA ILE A 229 -5.81 2.48 -0.45
C ILE A 229 -4.90 2.10 -1.61
N PHE A 230 -4.41 0.87 -1.57
CA PHE A 230 -3.61 0.25 -2.62
C PHE A 230 -4.50 -0.67 -3.44
N GLU A 231 -4.56 -0.40 -4.74
CA GLU A 231 -5.36 -1.17 -5.67
C GLU A 231 -4.45 -1.99 -6.57
N PHE A 232 -4.94 -3.17 -6.93
CA PHE A 232 -4.21 -4.14 -7.72
C PHE A 232 -5.08 -4.52 -8.89
N GLU A 233 -4.67 -4.09 -10.08
CA GLU A 233 -5.24 -4.65 -11.29
C GLU A 233 -5.01 -6.17 -11.25
N ARG A 234 -6.08 -6.94 -11.40
CA ARG A 234 -6.04 -8.40 -11.63
C ARG A 234 -5.83 -9.30 -10.41
N GLU A 235 -5.86 -8.80 -9.18
CA GLU A 235 -5.80 -9.66 -7.98
C GLU A 235 -7.18 -9.98 -7.39
N LEU A 236 -7.38 -11.21 -6.92
CA LEU A 236 -8.68 -11.69 -6.41
C LEU A 236 -8.98 -11.21 -4.98
N ASP A 237 -7.95 -10.89 -4.22
CA ASP A 237 -8.06 -10.57 -2.79
C ASP A 237 -8.49 -9.14 -2.49
N GLY A 238 -8.63 -8.32 -3.53
CA GLY A 238 -9.07 -6.94 -3.44
C GLY A 238 -7.99 -6.00 -2.92
N ASP A 239 -8.42 -4.78 -2.65
CA ASP A 239 -7.58 -3.67 -2.26
C ASP A 239 -7.06 -3.84 -0.83
N VAL A 240 -5.92 -3.20 -0.56
CA VAL A 240 -5.30 -3.16 0.76
C VAL A 240 -5.35 -1.75 1.29
N VAL A 241 -5.68 -1.56 2.56
CA VAL A 241 -5.74 -0.23 3.17
C VAL A 241 -4.71 -0.10 4.28
N TYR A 242 -3.89 0.94 4.17
CA TYR A 242 -3.05 1.44 5.24
C TYR A 242 -3.75 2.61 5.94
N VAL A 243 -3.86 2.52 7.27
CA VAL A 243 -4.38 3.59 8.12
C VAL A 243 -3.27 4.05 9.05
N ASP A 244 -2.98 5.34 9.01
CA ASP A 244 -2.01 6.00 9.89
C ASP A 244 -2.76 6.90 10.87
N SER A 245 -2.66 6.57 12.15
CA SER A 245 -3.16 7.40 13.25
C SER A 245 -2.04 7.68 14.24
N GLU A 246 -2.25 8.66 15.12
CA GLU A 246 -1.22 9.12 16.07
C GLU A 246 -0.61 8.01 16.92
N THR A 247 -1.37 6.93 17.17
CA THR A 247 -0.96 5.84 18.07
C THR A 247 -0.67 4.52 17.35
N ALA A 248 -1.03 4.39 16.06
CA ALA A 248 -0.94 3.12 15.38
C ALA A 248 -0.94 3.24 13.85
N GLN A 249 -0.10 2.40 13.25
CA GLN A 249 -0.04 2.16 11.82
C GLN A 249 -0.63 0.77 11.57
N ARG A 250 -1.71 0.70 10.78
CA ARG A 250 -2.46 -0.55 10.55
C ARG A 250 -2.60 -0.83 9.07
N MET A 251 -2.52 -2.11 8.72
CA MET A 251 -2.76 -2.61 7.38
C MET A 251 -3.96 -3.55 7.42
N TYR A 252 -4.93 -3.34 6.52
CA TYR A 252 -6.14 -4.12 6.42
C TYR A 252 -6.27 -4.72 5.02
N GLU A 253 -6.51 -6.03 5.00
CA GLU A 253 -6.74 -6.80 3.78
C GLU A 253 -8.20 -7.30 3.72
N ASP A 254 -8.96 -7.15 4.81
CA ASP A 254 -10.31 -7.69 4.94
C ASP A 254 -11.36 -6.75 4.34
N ARG A 255 -12.41 -7.37 3.76
CA ARG A 255 -13.42 -6.65 2.98
C ARG A 255 -14.11 -5.53 3.73
N ASP A 256 -14.44 -5.72 5.00
CA ASP A 256 -15.19 -4.73 5.78
C ASP A 256 -14.37 -3.47 6.09
N PRO A 257 -13.14 -3.56 6.67
CA PRO A 257 -12.27 -2.39 6.81
C PRO A 257 -11.95 -1.69 5.49
N VAL A 258 -11.68 -2.45 4.42
CA VAL A 258 -11.37 -1.90 3.09
C VAL A 258 -12.58 -1.13 2.55
N ARG A 259 -13.79 -1.70 2.66
CA ARG A 259 -15.04 -1.04 2.24
C ARG A 259 -15.29 0.25 3.03
N GLN A 260 -15.06 0.24 4.34
CA GLN A 260 -15.26 1.42 5.18
C GLN A 260 -14.29 2.55 4.80
N CYS A 261 -13.01 2.24 4.62
CA CYS A 261 -12.02 3.24 4.23
C CYS A 261 -12.24 3.76 2.81
N THR A 262 -12.68 2.89 1.89
CA THR A 262 -13.09 3.28 0.53
C THR A 262 -14.27 4.25 0.56
N TYR A 263 -15.26 4.00 1.43
CA TYR A 263 -16.38 4.93 1.64
C TYR A 263 -15.89 6.30 2.14
N ILE A 264 -15.00 6.33 3.13
CA ILE A 264 -14.42 7.58 3.67
C ILE A 264 -13.70 8.36 2.56
N PHE A 265 -12.84 7.70 1.79
CA PHE A 265 -12.14 8.32 0.67
C PHE A 265 -13.12 8.90 -0.37
N ASN A 266 -14.12 8.12 -0.80
CA ASN A 266 -15.08 8.56 -1.79
C ASN A 266 -15.93 9.74 -1.29
N ALA A 267 -16.31 9.74 -0.02
CA ALA A 267 -17.04 10.85 0.59
C ALA A 267 -16.17 12.12 0.64
N ALA A 268 -14.88 11.98 0.99
CA ALA A 268 -13.94 13.10 0.99
C ALA A 268 -13.73 13.66 -0.43
N LEU A 269 -13.54 12.79 -1.42
CA LEU A 269 -13.40 13.18 -2.81
C LEU A 269 -14.64 13.91 -3.35
N ALA A 270 -15.85 13.46 -2.98
CA ALA A 270 -17.10 14.09 -3.41
C ALA A 270 -17.30 15.50 -2.84
N LEU A 271 -16.69 15.80 -1.69
CA LEU A 271 -16.73 17.12 -1.04
C LEU A 271 -15.52 18.00 -1.41
N ALA A 272 -14.48 17.42 -2.01
CA ALA A 272 -13.29 18.12 -2.39
C ALA A 272 -13.49 18.96 -3.66
N LEU A 273 -12.67 19.99 -3.81
CA LEU A 273 -12.65 20.80 -5.02
C LEU A 273 -12.25 19.94 -6.22
N PRO A 274 -12.79 20.22 -7.42
CA PRO A 274 -12.27 19.67 -8.67
C PRO A 274 -10.76 19.92 -8.80
N ALA A 275 -10.05 19.06 -9.53
CA ALA A 275 -8.57 19.13 -9.62
C ALA A 275 -8.06 20.51 -10.07
N ARG A 276 -8.76 21.17 -10.99
CA ARG A 276 -8.40 22.53 -11.45
C ARG A 276 -8.54 23.58 -10.35
N GLU A 277 -9.68 23.58 -9.66
CA GLU A 277 -9.94 24.52 -8.56
C GLU A 277 -9.01 24.26 -7.36
N SER A 278 -8.65 22.99 -7.14
CA SER A 278 -7.62 22.58 -6.18
C SER A 278 -6.26 23.20 -6.51
N GLN A 279 -5.85 23.18 -7.78
CA GLN A 279 -4.61 23.85 -8.20
C GLN A 279 -4.70 25.38 -8.03
N ASP A 280 -5.85 25.98 -8.29
CA ASP A 280 -6.04 27.42 -8.12
C ASP A 280 -5.95 27.82 -6.64
N LEU A 281 -6.52 27.02 -5.73
CA LEU A 281 -6.37 27.20 -4.30
C LEU A 281 -4.90 27.04 -3.86
N ILE A 282 -4.20 26.02 -4.34
CA ILE A 282 -2.77 25.84 -4.05
C ILE A 282 -1.97 27.07 -4.51
N ARG A 283 -2.21 27.60 -5.71
CA ARG A 283 -1.56 28.83 -6.21
C ARG A 283 -1.89 30.05 -5.37
N ALA A 284 -3.12 30.15 -4.86
CA ALA A 284 -3.51 31.24 -3.96
C ALA A 284 -2.72 31.17 -2.66
N VAL A 285 -2.64 29.99 -2.02
CA VAL A 285 -1.86 29.79 -0.80
C VAL A 285 -0.37 30.08 -1.02
N ILE A 286 0.20 29.68 -2.16
CA ILE A 286 1.60 30.03 -2.52
C ILE A 286 1.82 31.56 -2.48
N LYS A 287 0.86 32.37 -2.92
CA LYS A 287 0.99 33.84 -2.92
C LYS A 287 0.85 34.47 -1.53
N GLU A 288 0.26 33.75 -0.58
CA GLU A 288 0.07 34.17 0.81
C GLU A 288 1.32 33.91 1.67
N LEU A 289 2.15 32.94 1.27
CA LEU A 289 3.49 32.68 1.84
C LEU A 289 4.48 33.75 1.43
#